data_AF-A0A520YFS4-F1
#
_entry.id   AF-A0A520YFS4-F1
#
_cell.length_a   1.000
_cell.length_b   1.000
_cell.length_c   1.000
_cell.angle_alpha   90.00
_cell.angle_beta   90.00
_cell.angle_gamma   90.00
#
_symmetry.space_group_name_H-M   'P 1'
#
loop_
_entity.id
_entity.type
_entity.pdbx_description
1 polymer ?
#
loop_
_entity_poly.entity_id
_entity_poly.type
_entity_poly.pdbx_seq_one_letter_code
_entity_poly.pdbx_strand_id
1 'polypeptide(L)'
;MPRGGQPEEELKALLPATIAVRFEEMFPNIRSGRLKRRDRKRAEMLRKAEPVLQRVMNPTEVVRFATNGARQLSWWVLTAGSMNPFANRTTLVLTDKRILLIHTDSKQRPRMFASQLPLDRIRATSGRNSYIFIRTGHEQLMFHGVKRSEARQLKGLLESTASREGGWQNLCPRCFAATDDAPLSCDKCGEEFKSPKKAALRSLFLPGLGDFYLGYHKYGLLEMTGVTLLWALFLSTLIPATLRRGFDGVAVAAPIFALLALIHIGDALLTRAKARNGLHSKDGALPTGNIDSPDA
;
A
#
# COMPACT_ATOMS: atom_id res chain seq x y z
N MET A 1 -7.77 -8.08 45.94
CA MET A 1 -8.54 -8.37 44.71
C MET A 1 -7.59 -8.88 43.62
N PRO A 2 -7.56 -10.19 43.29
CA PRO A 2 -6.65 -10.69 42.26
C PRO A 2 -7.43 -10.95 40.97
N ARG A 3 -7.39 -10.04 39.99
CA ARG A 3 -7.77 -10.34 38.59
C ARG A 3 -6.98 -9.47 37.60
N GLY A 4 -5.65 -9.54 37.68
CA GLY A 4 -4.80 -9.18 36.56
C GLY A 4 -4.48 -10.47 35.81
N GLY A 5 -5.22 -10.78 34.74
CA GLY A 5 -4.89 -11.90 33.86
C GLY A 5 -3.45 -11.74 33.36
N GLN A 6 -2.76 -12.85 33.11
CA GLN A 6 -1.36 -12.76 32.66
C GLN A 6 -1.33 -11.97 31.34
N PRO A 7 -0.41 -11.01 31.14
CA PRO A 7 -0.29 -10.22 29.91
C PRO A 7 -0.35 -11.02 28.61
N GLU A 8 0.09 -12.28 28.67
CA GLU A 8 0.05 -13.26 27.60
C GLU A 8 -1.36 -13.72 27.25
N GLU A 9 -2.21 -14.02 28.24
CA GLU A 9 -3.61 -14.42 28.05
C GLU A 9 -4.40 -13.31 27.37
N GLU A 10 -4.18 -12.06 27.79
CA GLU A 10 -4.84 -10.90 27.19
C GLU A 10 -4.50 -10.77 25.69
N LEU A 11 -3.23 -10.97 25.31
CA LEU A 11 -2.83 -10.91 23.90
C LEU A 11 -3.32 -12.12 23.11
N LYS A 12 -3.29 -13.32 23.67
CA LYS A 12 -3.84 -14.52 23.02
C LYS A 12 -5.34 -14.35 22.74
N ALA A 13 -6.08 -13.71 23.64
CA ALA A 13 -7.49 -13.39 23.42
C ALA A 13 -7.73 -12.35 22.31
N LEU A 14 -6.75 -11.49 22.00
CA LEU A 14 -6.83 -10.51 20.92
C LEU A 14 -6.39 -11.07 19.56
N LEU A 15 -5.66 -12.19 19.55
CA LEU A 15 -5.21 -12.82 18.32
C LEU A 15 -6.37 -13.52 17.59
N PRO A 16 -6.34 -13.55 16.25
CA PRO A 16 -7.28 -14.35 15.48
C PRO A 16 -7.15 -15.84 15.83
N ALA A 17 -8.26 -16.50 16.17
CA ALA A 17 -8.26 -17.91 16.55
C ALA A 17 -7.96 -18.85 15.36
N THR A 18 -8.18 -18.35 14.14
CA THR A 18 -8.12 -19.16 12.91
C THR A 18 -6.73 -19.22 12.27
N ILE A 19 -5.77 -18.41 12.76
CA ILE A 19 -4.44 -18.28 12.15
C ILE A 19 -3.37 -18.69 13.15
N ALA A 20 -2.47 -19.56 12.73
CA ALA A 20 -1.31 -19.93 13.54
C ALA A 20 -0.34 -18.75 13.68
N VAL A 21 0.01 -18.41 14.92
CA VAL A 21 0.94 -17.30 15.22
C VAL A 21 2.07 -17.82 16.11
N ARG A 22 3.32 -17.54 15.72
CA ARG A 22 4.49 -17.80 16.55
C ARG A 22 4.65 -16.68 17.58
N PHE A 23 4.11 -16.92 18.77
CA PHE A 23 3.89 -15.90 19.78
C PHE A 23 5.18 -15.21 20.26
N GLU A 24 6.27 -15.95 20.40
CA GLU A 24 7.56 -15.47 20.91
C GLU A 24 8.21 -14.49 19.96
N GLU A 25 8.12 -14.75 18.65
CA GLU A 25 8.64 -13.87 17.61
C GLU A 25 7.72 -12.66 17.40
N MET A 26 6.40 -12.85 17.53
CA MET A 26 5.42 -11.77 17.40
C MET A 26 5.50 -10.76 18.56
N PHE A 27 5.74 -11.24 19.79
CA PHE A 27 5.71 -10.45 21.02
C PHE A 27 6.94 -10.69 21.93
N PRO A 28 8.17 -10.35 21.48
CA PRO A 28 9.39 -10.69 22.21
C PRO A 28 9.51 -10.01 23.59
N ASN A 29 8.73 -8.96 23.84
CA ASN A 29 8.78 -8.21 25.09
C ASN A 29 7.88 -8.80 26.18
N ILE A 30 7.00 -9.77 25.86
CA ILE A 30 6.08 -10.35 26.82
C ILE A 30 6.83 -11.06 27.97
N ARG A 31 8.00 -11.64 27.68
CA ARG A 31 8.88 -12.28 28.67
C ARG A 31 9.31 -11.35 29.80
N SER A 32 9.29 -10.03 29.57
CA SER A 32 9.57 -9.02 30.60
C SER A 32 8.35 -8.70 31.50
N GLY A 33 7.23 -9.41 31.32
CA GLY A 33 5.99 -9.23 32.09
C GLY A 33 5.21 -7.95 31.78
N ARG A 34 5.65 -7.14 30.80
CA ARG A 34 5.04 -5.85 30.47
C ARG A 34 4.34 -5.87 29.12
N LEU A 35 3.02 -5.74 29.15
CA LEU A 35 2.21 -5.51 27.95
C LEU A 35 2.38 -4.06 27.47
N LYS A 36 2.93 -3.87 26.26
CA LYS A 36 3.04 -2.53 25.66
C LYS A 36 1.84 -2.27 24.76
N ARG A 37 1.39 -1.01 24.70
CA ARG A 37 0.33 -0.55 23.76
C ARG A 37 0.59 -0.97 22.30
N ARG A 38 1.86 -1.09 21.89
CA ARG A 38 2.24 -1.52 20.54
C ARG A 38 1.87 -2.98 20.25
N ASP A 39 1.95 -3.85 21.25
CA ASP A 39 1.70 -5.29 21.09
C ASP A 39 0.19 -5.51 20.93
N ARG A 40 -0.64 -4.81 21.72
CA ARG A 40 -2.10 -4.73 21.50
C ARG A 40 -2.46 -4.25 20.08
N LYS A 41 -1.86 -3.14 19.63
CA LYS A 41 -2.07 -2.62 18.26
C LYS A 41 -1.67 -3.62 17.18
N ARG A 42 -0.64 -4.44 17.41
CA ARG A 42 -0.19 -5.47 16.46
C ARG A 42 -1.20 -6.62 16.39
N ALA A 43 -1.71 -7.08 17.53
CA ALA A 43 -2.77 -8.08 17.58
C ALA A 43 -4.06 -7.58 16.89
N GLU A 44 -4.50 -6.36 17.20
CA GLU A 44 -5.66 -5.73 16.55
C GLU A 44 -5.52 -5.62 15.03
N MET A 45 -4.33 -5.27 14.56
CA MET A 45 -4.03 -5.20 13.13
C MET A 45 -4.11 -6.58 12.48
N LEU A 46 -3.56 -7.62 13.11
CA LEU A 46 -3.64 -8.98 12.59
C LEU A 46 -5.09 -9.47 12.52
N ARG A 47 -5.89 -9.18 13.56
CA ARG A 47 -7.33 -9.46 13.58
C ARG A 47 -8.08 -8.77 12.44
N LYS A 48 -7.74 -7.52 12.10
CA LYS A 48 -8.34 -6.82 10.95
C LYS A 48 -7.92 -7.44 9.60
N ALA A 49 -6.73 -8.01 9.53
CA ALA A 49 -6.23 -8.68 8.34
C ALA A 49 -6.72 -10.14 8.23
N GLU A 50 -7.29 -10.71 9.28
CA GLU A 50 -7.73 -12.11 9.37
C GLU A 50 -8.56 -12.59 8.16
N PRO A 51 -9.59 -11.87 7.66
CA PRO A 51 -10.38 -12.35 6.53
C PRO A 51 -9.56 -12.55 5.25
N VAL A 52 -8.53 -11.73 5.05
CA VAL A 52 -7.60 -11.86 3.92
C VAL A 52 -6.60 -12.98 4.19
N LEU A 53 -6.04 -13.01 5.41
CA LEU A 53 -5.05 -14.00 5.83
C LEU A 53 -5.57 -15.43 5.75
N GLN A 54 -6.80 -15.69 6.21
CA GLN A 54 -7.45 -17.01 6.13
C GLN A 54 -7.52 -17.55 4.70
N ARG A 55 -7.71 -16.68 3.70
CA ARG A 55 -7.86 -17.08 2.29
C ARG A 55 -6.52 -17.21 1.57
N VAL A 56 -5.55 -16.36 1.91
CA VAL A 56 -4.25 -16.32 1.23
C VAL A 56 -3.24 -17.30 1.83
N MET A 57 -3.27 -17.52 3.14
CA MET A 57 -2.30 -18.35 3.84
C MET A 57 -2.58 -19.83 3.62
N ASN A 58 -1.51 -20.61 3.53
CA ASN A 58 -1.65 -22.07 3.58
C ASN A 58 -2.03 -22.49 5.00
N PRO A 59 -2.79 -23.59 5.20
CA PRO A 59 -3.17 -24.05 6.54
C PRO A 59 -1.99 -24.33 7.48
N THR A 60 -0.82 -24.65 6.92
CA THR A 60 0.40 -24.93 7.69
C THR A 60 1.30 -23.71 7.87
N GLU A 61 0.95 -22.57 7.27
CA GLU A 61 1.76 -21.36 7.28
C GLU A 61 1.58 -20.62 8.62
N VAL A 62 2.68 -20.19 9.23
CA VAL A 62 2.67 -19.60 10.57
C VAL A 62 3.10 -18.14 10.50
N VAL A 63 2.30 -17.24 11.08
CA VAL A 63 2.65 -15.83 11.18
C VAL A 63 3.74 -15.65 12.24
N ARG A 64 4.88 -15.09 11.84
CA ARG A 64 6.03 -14.82 12.71
C ARG A 64 6.04 -13.40 13.24
N PHE A 65 5.65 -12.42 12.40
CA PHE A 65 5.65 -11.02 12.78
C PHE A 65 4.69 -10.20 11.92
N ALA A 66 4.19 -9.09 12.46
CA ALA A 66 3.40 -8.14 11.68
C ALA A 66 3.72 -6.69 12.05
N THR A 67 3.73 -5.81 11.05
CA THR A 67 3.89 -4.36 11.24
C THR A 67 3.15 -3.59 10.15
N ASN A 68 3.05 -2.27 10.30
CA ASN A 68 2.56 -1.38 9.26
C ASN A 68 3.70 -0.57 8.67
N GLY A 69 3.62 -0.34 7.38
CA GLY A 69 4.41 0.64 6.68
C GLY A 69 3.58 1.32 5.59
N ALA A 70 4.18 2.25 4.89
CA ALA A 70 3.70 2.71 3.61
C ALA A 70 4.76 2.43 2.55
N ARG A 71 4.41 1.69 1.50
CA ARG A 71 5.35 1.42 0.42
C ARG A 71 5.58 2.70 -0.39
N GLN A 72 6.83 3.12 -0.48
CA GLN A 72 7.26 4.29 -1.22
C GLN A 72 8.18 3.90 -2.37
N LEU A 73 8.10 4.65 -3.46
CA LEU A 73 9.16 4.72 -4.48
C LEU A 73 10.08 5.87 -4.09
N SER A 74 11.38 5.67 -4.24
CA SER A 74 12.40 6.67 -3.87
C SER A 74 12.18 8.02 -4.56
N TRP A 75 11.77 8.03 -5.83
CA TRP A 75 11.52 9.26 -6.58
C TRP A 75 10.19 9.96 -6.21
N TRP A 76 9.23 9.26 -5.57
CA TRP A 76 7.96 9.88 -5.16
C TRP A 76 8.12 10.96 -4.10
N VAL A 77 9.26 10.98 -3.38
CA VAL A 77 9.59 12.07 -2.46
C VAL A 77 9.68 13.42 -3.21
N LEU A 78 10.13 13.40 -4.47
CA LEU A 78 10.32 14.61 -5.28
C LEU A 78 9.02 15.14 -5.89
N THR A 79 8.03 14.27 -6.16
CA THR A 79 6.83 14.64 -6.93
C THR A 79 5.54 14.63 -6.13
N ALA A 80 5.38 13.71 -5.16
CA ALA A 80 4.15 13.57 -4.36
C ALA A 80 4.31 14.12 -2.92
N GLY A 81 5.51 14.58 -2.56
CA GLY A 81 5.82 15.13 -1.25
C GLY A 81 5.45 14.19 -0.07
N SER A 82 5.09 14.79 1.06
CA SER A 82 4.75 14.09 2.32
C SER A 82 3.42 13.33 2.31
N MET A 83 2.66 13.36 1.19
CA MET A 83 1.32 12.77 1.10
C MET A 83 1.31 11.28 0.68
N ASN A 84 2.42 10.77 0.18
CA ASN A 84 2.59 9.38 -0.22
C ASN A 84 2.27 8.31 0.86
N PRO A 85 2.59 8.51 2.16
CA PRO A 85 2.26 7.56 3.22
C PRO A 85 0.76 7.32 3.43
N PHE A 86 -0.11 8.15 2.87
CA PHE A 86 -1.54 8.00 3.01
C PHE A 86 -2.14 7.14 1.89
N ALA A 87 -1.56 7.14 0.68
CA ALA A 87 -2.08 6.39 -0.46
C ALA A 87 -1.73 4.90 -0.41
N ASN A 88 -0.52 4.57 0.02
CA ASN A 88 -0.01 3.20 -0.07
C ASN A 88 0.31 2.59 1.29
N ARG A 89 -0.62 2.73 2.24
CA ARG A 89 -0.52 2.05 3.55
C ARG A 89 -0.62 0.55 3.35
N THR A 90 0.30 -0.16 3.96
CA THR A 90 0.45 -1.61 3.80
C THR A 90 0.67 -2.23 5.17
N THR A 91 -0.11 -3.26 5.49
CA THR A 91 0.21 -4.16 6.57
C THR A 91 1.16 -5.23 6.04
N LEU A 92 2.35 -5.30 6.63
CA LEU A 92 3.35 -6.32 6.34
C LEU A 92 3.15 -7.45 7.34
N VAL A 93 2.87 -8.65 6.82
CA VAL A 93 2.73 -9.86 7.62
C VAL A 93 3.83 -10.83 7.20
N LEU A 94 4.82 -11.02 8.07
CA LEU A 94 5.88 -12.00 7.89
C LEU A 94 5.39 -13.37 8.36
N THR A 95 5.46 -14.34 7.46
CA THR A 95 5.23 -15.77 7.76
C THR A 95 6.55 -16.53 7.73
N ASP A 96 6.49 -17.84 7.97
CA ASP A 96 7.61 -18.77 7.77
C ASP A 96 7.97 -18.99 6.28
N LYS A 97 7.10 -18.62 5.34
CA LYS A 97 7.30 -18.83 3.89
C LYS A 97 7.50 -17.54 3.09
N ARG A 98 6.85 -16.44 3.48
CA ARG A 98 6.82 -15.19 2.69
C ARG A 98 6.47 -13.97 3.54
N ILE A 99 6.63 -12.78 2.98
CA ILE A 99 6.03 -11.55 3.47
C ILE A 99 4.78 -11.27 2.66
N LEU A 100 3.63 -11.19 3.30
CA LEU A 100 2.40 -10.70 2.71
C LEU A 100 2.32 -9.18 2.87
N LEU A 101 2.05 -8.49 1.77
CA LEU A 101 1.90 -7.04 1.67
C LEU A 101 0.43 -6.75 1.38
N ILE A 102 -0.33 -6.38 2.41
CA ILE A 102 -1.77 -6.17 2.28
C ILE A 102 -2.04 -4.67 2.28
N HIS A 103 -2.61 -4.13 1.19
CA HIS A 103 -3.03 -2.73 1.14
C HIS A 103 -4.12 -2.48 2.18
N THR A 104 -3.96 -1.42 2.98
CA THR A 104 -4.90 -1.05 4.04
C THR A 104 -5.32 0.41 4.00
N ASP A 105 -6.46 0.70 4.61
CA ASP A 105 -6.95 2.06 4.82
C ASP A 105 -6.31 2.76 6.03
N SER A 106 -6.80 3.96 6.36
CA SER A 106 -6.30 4.71 7.51
C SER A 106 -6.58 4.06 8.87
N LYS A 107 -7.55 3.12 8.92
CA LYS A 107 -7.93 2.32 10.08
C LYS A 107 -7.28 0.93 10.08
N GLN A 108 -6.33 0.66 9.16
CA GLN A 108 -5.63 -0.61 8.99
C GLN A 108 -6.56 -1.76 8.58
N ARG A 109 -7.66 -1.47 7.89
CA ARG A 109 -8.53 -2.50 7.31
C ARG A 109 -8.03 -2.80 5.89
N PRO A 110 -7.90 -4.07 5.47
CA PRO A 110 -7.54 -4.39 4.10
C PRO A 110 -8.51 -3.75 3.11
N ARG A 111 -8.03 -3.34 1.94
CA ARG A 111 -8.86 -2.58 0.99
C ARG A 111 -8.71 -3.04 -0.45
N MET A 112 -7.62 -2.75 -1.14
CA MET A 112 -7.63 -2.83 -2.61
C MET A 112 -6.93 -4.04 -3.19
N PHE A 113 -5.73 -4.34 -2.72
CA PHE A 113 -4.89 -5.38 -3.30
C PHE A 113 -3.98 -5.99 -2.25
N ALA A 114 -3.50 -7.19 -2.55
CA ALA A 114 -2.49 -7.87 -1.78
C ALA A 114 -1.37 -8.33 -2.71
N SER A 115 -0.19 -8.48 -2.13
CA SER A 115 1.00 -8.93 -2.83
C SER A 115 1.81 -9.79 -1.89
N GLN A 116 2.73 -10.57 -2.42
CA GLN A 116 3.61 -11.40 -1.64
C GLN A 116 5.06 -11.22 -2.03
N LEU A 117 5.94 -11.47 -1.09
CA LEU A 117 7.36 -11.58 -1.31
C LEU A 117 7.85 -12.88 -0.65
N PRO A 118 8.00 -13.96 -1.43
CA PRO A 118 8.63 -15.19 -0.97
C PRO A 118 9.97 -14.91 -0.30
N LEU A 119 10.26 -15.60 0.82
CA LEU A 119 11.45 -15.30 1.62
C LEU A 119 12.74 -15.63 0.87
N ASP A 120 12.73 -16.68 0.06
CA ASP A 120 13.84 -17.03 -0.81
C ASP A 120 14.20 -15.86 -1.75
N ARG A 121 13.21 -15.17 -2.33
CA ARG A 121 13.44 -14.03 -3.25
C ARG A 121 13.99 -12.75 -2.59
N ILE A 122 14.22 -12.75 -1.27
CA ILE A 122 14.80 -11.60 -0.57
C ILE A 122 16.33 -11.68 -0.63
N ARG A 123 16.96 -10.70 -1.28
CA ARG A 123 18.42 -10.64 -1.39
C ARG A 123 19.08 -9.99 -0.19
N ALA A 124 18.50 -8.88 0.27
CA ALA A 124 19.05 -8.12 1.38
C ALA A 124 17.96 -7.31 2.05
N THR A 125 18.08 -7.14 3.36
CA THR A 125 17.21 -6.25 4.14
C THR A 125 18.07 -5.23 4.87
N SER A 126 17.71 -3.96 4.78
CA SER A 126 18.31 -2.92 5.60
C SER A 126 17.24 -2.08 6.28
N GLY A 127 17.56 -1.49 7.42
CA GLY A 127 16.61 -0.69 8.18
C GLY A 127 17.32 0.51 8.82
N ARG A 128 16.82 1.72 8.53
CA ARG A 128 17.36 2.98 9.07
C ARG A 128 16.20 3.93 9.35
N ASN A 129 16.20 4.56 10.52
CA ASN A 129 15.33 5.70 10.87
C ASN A 129 13.86 5.59 10.40
N SER A 130 13.18 4.52 10.80
CA SER A 130 11.78 4.21 10.46
C SER A 130 11.50 3.80 9.00
N TYR A 131 12.56 3.52 8.25
CA TYR A 131 12.51 2.90 6.94
C TYR A 131 12.97 1.45 7.00
N ILE A 132 12.36 0.61 6.18
CA ILE A 132 12.84 -0.72 5.84
C ILE A 132 13.03 -0.78 4.34
N PHE A 133 14.18 -1.26 3.92
CA PHE A 133 14.50 -1.54 2.54
C PHE A 133 14.61 -3.05 2.38
N ILE A 134 13.83 -3.60 1.46
CA ILE A 134 13.89 -5.01 1.09
C ILE A 134 14.30 -5.05 -0.37
N ARG A 135 15.47 -5.61 -0.63
CA ARG A 135 16.02 -5.75 -1.99
C ARG A 135 15.65 -7.12 -2.54
N THR A 136 15.06 -7.13 -3.72
CA THR A 136 14.52 -8.32 -4.40
C THR A 136 14.94 -8.28 -5.85
N GLY A 137 15.76 -9.22 -6.31
CA GLY A 137 16.33 -9.17 -7.67
C GLY A 137 16.97 -7.81 -7.98
N HIS A 138 16.40 -7.09 -8.95
CA HIS A 138 16.81 -5.74 -9.37
C HIS A 138 16.04 -4.60 -8.69
N GLU A 139 14.97 -4.92 -7.95
CA GLU A 139 14.11 -3.92 -7.30
C GLU A 139 14.49 -3.71 -5.83
N GLN A 140 14.20 -2.51 -5.33
CA GLN A 140 14.32 -2.18 -3.91
C GLN A 140 12.98 -1.64 -3.41
N LEU A 141 12.31 -2.41 -2.58
CA LEU A 141 11.09 -2.00 -1.90
C LEU A 141 11.45 -1.16 -0.68
N MET A 142 10.91 0.05 -0.61
CA MET A 142 11.07 0.94 0.55
C MET A 142 9.75 1.04 1.29
N PHE A 143 9.76 0.76 2.59
CA PHE A 143 8.63 0.92 3.49
C PHE A 143 8.94 2.01 4.51
N HIS A 144 8.16 3.08 4.50
CA HIS A 144 8.24 4.17 5.46
C HIS A 144 7.22 3.98 6.61
N GLY A 145 7.45 4.65 7.75
CA GLY A 145 6.52 4.65 8.88
C GLY A 145 6.58 3.40 9.75
N VAL A 146 7.52 2.50 9.49
CA VAL A 146 7.75 1.34 10.34
C VAL A 146 8.54 1.79 11.56
N LYS A 147 8.10 1.48 12.79
CA LYS A 147 8.83 1.96 13.98
C LYS A 147 10.25 1.40 14.01
N ARG A 148 11.24 2.20 14.43
CA ARG A 148 12.65 1.79 14.51
C ARG A 148 12.88 0.44 15.20
N SER A 149 12.17 0.16 16.30
CA SER A 149 12.29 -1.13 17.00
C SER A 149 11.75 -2.30 16.18
N GLU A 150 10.64 -2.08 15.45
CA GLU A 150 10.02 -3.09 14.60
C GLU A 150 10.83 -3.31 13.33
N ALA A 151 11.43 -2.26 12.77
CA ALA A 151 12.34 -2.36 11.64
C ALA A 151 13.59 -3.18 11.97
N ARG A 152 14.17 -2.99 13.15
CA ARG A 152 15.28 -3.84 13.63
C ARG A 152 14.85 -5.29 13.81
N GLN A 153 13.68 -5.51 14.41
CA GLN A 153 13.15 -6.86 14.62
C GLN A 153 12.88 -7.56 13.28
N LEU A 154 12.20 -6.90 12.35
CA LEU A 154 11.91 -7.46 11.03
C LEU A 154 13.21 -7.77 10.28
N LYS A 155 14.21 -6.88 10.32
CA LYS A 155 15.54 -7.13 9.74
C LYS A 155 16.17 -8.40 10.31
N GLY A 156 16.20 -8.54 11.65
CA GLY A 156 16.77 -9.73 12.31
C GLY A 156 16.04 -11.03 11.95
N LEU A 157 14.73 -10.98 11.70
CA LEU A 157 13.95 -12.16 11.29
C LEU A 157 14.16 -12.54 9.80
N LEU A 158 14.61 -11.60 8.97
CA LEU A 158 14.80 -11.78 7.51
C LEU A 158 16.24 -12.13 7.12
N GLU A 159 17.23 -11.79 7.95
CA GLU A 159 18.66 -12.03 7.67
C GLU A 159 19.00 -13.51 7.45
N SER A 160 18.19 -14.45 7.92
CA SER A 160 18.44 -15.89 7.80
C SER A 160 17.89 -16.55 6.53
N THR A 161 17.36 -15.78 5.56
CA THR A 161 16.53 -16.34 4.46
C THR A 161 16.99 -16.02 3.04
N ALA A 162 18.17 -15.42 2.87
CA ALA A 162 18.57 -14.86 1.59
C ALA A 162 18.96 -15.94 0.55
N SER A 163 18.20 -16.12 -0.54
CA SER A 163 18.57 -17.05 -1.62
C SER A 163 17.74 -16.91 -2.92
N ARG A 164 18.41 -16.52 -4.02
CA ARG A 164 18.00 -16.54 -5.45
C ARG A 164 17.33 -15.28 -6.04
N GLU A 165 17.30 -15.30 -7.37
CA GLU A 165 16.67 -14.36 -8.30
C GLU A 165 15.14 -14.38 -8.20
N GLY A 166 14.53 -13.22 -8.38
CA GLY A 166 13.07 -13.06 -8.35
C GLY A 166 12.64 -11.73 -7.76
N GLY A 167 11.39 -11.35 -8.04
CA GLY A 167 10.73 -10.16 -7.49
C GLY A 167 9.61 -10.51 -6.52
N TRP A 168 9.04 -9.46 -5.93
CA TRP A 168 7.72 -9.56 -5.32
C TRP A 168 6.66 -9.92 -6.37
N GLN A 169 5.57 -10.53 -5.93
CA GLN A 169 4.50 -11.04 -6.78
C GLN A 169 3.19 -10.39 -6.40
N ASN A 170 2.38 -10.07 -7.39
CA ASN A 170 1.02 -9.63 -7.13
C ASN A 170 0.12 -10.82 -6.83
N LEU A 171 -0.89 -10.61 -5.98
CA LEU A 171 -1.92 -11.59 -5.74
C LEU A 171 -3.22 -11.12 -6.39
N CYS A 172 -3.92 -12.04 -7.06
CA CYS A 172 -5.29 -11.77 -7.51
C CYS A 172 -6.16 -11.38 -6.29
N PRO A 173 -6.90 -10.26 -6.32
CA PRO A 173 -7.74 -9.85 -5.19
C PRO A 173 -8.83 -10.85 -4.83
N ARG A 174 -9.30 -11.65 -5.81
CA ARG A 174 -10.40 -12.60 -5.61
C ARG A 174 -9.93 -13.97 -5.11
N CYS A 175 -9.00 -14.61 -5.83
CA CYS A 175 -8.55 -15.97 -5.54
C CYS A 175 -7.14 -16.07 -4.93
N PHE A 176 -6.45 -14.93 -4.76
CA PHE A 176 -5.07 -14.87 -4.24
C PHE A 176 -4.04 -15.69 -5.02
N ALA A 177 -4.32 -16.04 -6.28
CA ALA A 177 -3.32 -16.61 -7.17
C ALA A 177 -2.17 -15.61 -7.37
N ALA A 178 -0.94 -16.07 -7.15
CA ALA A 178 0.25 -15.27 -7.36
C ALA A 178 0.60 -15.16 -8.84
N THR A 179 1.05 -13.98 -9.25
CA THR A 179 1.59 -13.72 -10.59
C THR A 179 2.78 -12.77 -10.49
N ASP A 180 3.80 -13.05 -11.29
CA ASP A 180 4.97 -12.19 -11.45
C ASP A 180 4.67 -10.98 -12.35
N ASP A 181 3.62 -11.07 -13.16
CA ASP A 181 3.23 -10.07 -14.14
C ASP A 181 2.07 -9.17 -13.69
N ALA A 182 1.68 -8.25 -14.56
CA ALA A 182 0.46 -7.46 -14.44
C ALA A 182 -0.49 -7.83 -15.60
N PRO A 183 -1.06 -9.05 -15.62
CA PRO A 183 -1.99 -9.45 -16.67
C PRO A 183 -3.26 -8.58 -16.64
N LEU A 184 -4.07 -8.64 -17.71
CA LEU A 184 -5.36 -7.94 -17.76
C LEU A 184 -6.46 -8.68 -16.99
N SER A 185 -6.31 -9.98 -16.79
CA SER A 185 -7.24 -10.84 -16.07
C SER A 185 -6.51 -11.97 -15.34
N CYS A 186 -7.16 -12.59 -14.36
CA CYS A 186 -6.62 -13.74 -13.64
C CYS A 186 -6.84 -15.05 -14.42
N ASP A 187 -5.78 -15.79 -14.69
CA ASP A 187 -5.88 -17.08 -15.39
C ASP A 187 -6.65 -18.16 -14.59
N LYS A 188 -6.70 -18.05 -13.26
CA LYS A 188 -7.37 -19.05 -12.41
C LYS A 188 -8.86 -18.80 -12.21
N CYS A 189 -9.27 -17.55 -12.02
CA CYS A 189 -10.65 -17.21 -11.65
C CYS A 189 -11.33 -16.21 -12.58
N GLY A 190 -10.67 -15.79 -13.66
CA GLY A 190 -11.22 -14.86 -14.66
C GLY A 190 -11.37 -13.40 -14.21
N GLU A 191 -10.96 -13.04 -13.00
CA GLU A 191 -11.11 -11.68 -12.47
C GLU A 191 -10.40 -10.66 -13.36
N GLU A 192 -11.11 -9.63 -13.82
CA GLU A 192 -10.51 -8.56 -14.62
C GLU A 192 -9.82 -7.51 -13.75
N PHE A 193 -8.67 -7.03 -14.22
CA PHE A 193 -7.88 -6.04 -13.50
C PHE A 193 -7.94 -4.67 -14.18
N LYS A 194 -7.86 -3.62 -13.36
CA LYS A 194 -7.77 -2.24 -13.82
C LYS A 194 -6.42 -2.00 -14.50
N SER A 195 -6.45 -1.36 -15.67
CA SER A 195 -5.25 -1.14 -16.48
C SER A 195 -4.46 0.09 -16.00
N PRO A 196 -3.14 -0.02 -15.74
CA PRO A 196 -2.29 1.12 -15.42
C PRO A 196 -2.26 2.18 -16.51
N LYS A 197 -2.35 1.77 -17.79
CA LYS A 197 -2.39 2.71 -18.92
C LYS A 197 -3.68 3.52 -18.92
N LYS A 198 -4.83 2.88 -18.69
CA LYS A 198 -6.14 3.56 -18.60
C LYS A 198 -6.20 4.50 -17.38
N ALA A 199 -5.59 4.11 -16.26
CA ALA A 199 -5.49 4.97 -15.09
C ALA A 199 -4.67 6.24 -15.41
N ALA A 200 -3.49 6.07 -16.00
CA ALA A 200 -2.61 7.17 -16.39
C ALA A 200 -3.27 8.12 -17.40
N LEU A 201 -3.95 7.59 -18.42
CA LEU A 201 -4.61 8.40 -19.44
C LEU A 201 -5.73 9.27 -18.84
N ARG A 202 -6.50 8.71 -17.90
CA ARG A 202 -7.53 9.47 -17.18
C ARG A 202 -6.93 10.61 -16.36
N SER A 203 -5.87 10.33 -15.62
CA SER A 203 -5.11 11.34 -14.86
C SER A 203 -4.46 12.41 -15.75
N LEU A 204 -3.99 12.03 -16.95
CA LEU A 204 -3.45 12.98 -17.91
C LEU A 204 -4.52 13.96 -18.42
N PHE A 205 -5.74 13.46 -18.64
CA PHE A 205 -6.85 14.31 -19.08
C PHE A 205 -7.31 15.26 -17.97
N LEU A 206 -7.51 14.73 -16.76
CA LEU A 206 -7.85 15.52 -15.59
C LEU A 206 -7.23 14.86 -14.35
N PRO A 207 -6.23 15.51 -13.73
CA PRO A 207 -5.58 15.02 -12.52
C PRO A 207 -6.59 14.56 -11.47
N GLY A 208 -6.34 13.39 -10.91
CA GLY A 208 -7.24 12.73 -9.95
C GLY A 208 -8.28 11.77 -10.56
N LEU A 209 -8.62 11.85 -11.85
CA LEU A 209 -9.55 10.88 -12.46
C LEU A 209 -8.99 9.45 -12.49
N GLY A 210 -7.68 9.30 -12.71
CA GLY A 210 -7.03 8.00 -12.67
C GLY A 210 -7.01 7.41 -11.26
N ASP A 211 -6.85 8.24 -10.24
CA ASP A 211 -6.96 7.87 -8.84
C ASP A 211 -8.39 7.42 -8.48
N PHE A 212 -9.42 8.13 -8.96
CA PHE A 212 -10.81 7.68 -8.86
C PHE A 212 -11.00 6.30 -9.50
N TYR A 213 -10.48 6.11 -10.72
CA TYR A 213 -10.55 4.82 -11.41
C TYR A 213 -9.94 3.70 -10.58
N LEU A 214 -8.81 3.92 -9.90
CA LEU A 214 -8.15 2.93 -9.05
C LEU A 214 -8.83 2.70 -7.68
N GLY A 215 -9.76 3.57 -7.28
CA GLY A 215 -10.47 3.51 -5.99
C GLY A 215 -9.93 4.46 -4.91
N TYR A 216 -8.97 5.33 -5.26
CA TYR A 216 -8.37 6.35 -4.40
C TYR A 216 -9.22 7.63 -4.32
N HIS A 217 -10.55 7.50 -4.14
CA HIS A 217 -11.50 8.61 -4.31
C HIS A 217 -11.16 9.88 -3.54
N LYS A 218 -10.67 9.76 -2.30
CA LYS A 218 -10.30 10.94 -1.48
C LYS A 218 -9.10 11.70 -2.05
N TYR A 219 -8.12 11.00 -2.64
CA TYR A 219 -6.98 11.63 -3.29
C TYR A 219 -7.39 12.23 -4.62
N GLY A 220 -8.14 11.47 -5.42
CA GLY A 220 -8.67 11.95 -6.68
C GLY A 220 -9.47 13.24 -6.49
N LEU A 221 -10.31 13.34 -5.45
CA LEU A 221 -11.07 14.56 -5.18
C LEU A 221 -10.17 15.75 -4.82
N LEU A 222 -9.12 15.53 -4.03
CA LEU A 222 -8.17 16.57 -3.67
C LEU A 222 -7.37 17.05 -4.89
N GLU A 223 -6.86 16.13 -5.71
CA GLU A 223 -6.14 16.40 -6.95
C GLU A 223 -7.03 17.16 -7.95
N MET A 224 -8.29 16.72 -8.12
CA MET A 224 -9.28 17.41 -8.96
C MET A 224 -9.60 18.82 -8.46
N THR A 225 -9.69 19.02 -7.14
CA THR A 225 -9.90 20.35 -6.55
C THR A 225 -8.70 21.25 -6.84
N GLY A 226 -7.48 20.76 -6.60
CA GLY A 226 -6.26 21.50 -6.86
C GLY A 226 -6.10 21.90 -8.33
N VAL A 227 -6.34 20.99 -9.26
CA VAL A 227 -6.22 21.30 -10.69
C VAL A 227 -7.34 22.24 -11.17
N THR A 228 -8.54 22.14 -10.62
CA THR A 228 -9.65 23.07 -10.93
C THR A 228 -9.28 24.50 -10.54
N LEU A 229 -8.71 24.71 -9.35
CA LEU A 229 -8.25 26.02 -8.91
C LEU A 229 -7.12 26.57 -9.80
N LEU A 230 -6.20 25.72 -10.24
CA LEU A 230 -5.11 26.12 -11.15
C LEU A 230 -5.62 26.48 -12.54
N TRP A 231 -6.60 25.74 -13.08
CA TRP A 231 -7.27 26.11 -14.33
C TRP A 231 -8.02 27.43 -14.19
N ALA A 232 -8.71 27.67 -13.07
CA ALA A 232 -9.36 28.95 -12.82
C ALA A 232 -8.36 30.12 -12.77
N LEU A 233 -7.20 29.92 -12.13
CA LEU A 233 -6.10 30.91 -12.11
C LEU A 233 -5.50 31.15 -13.50
N PHE A 234 -5.29 30.08 -14.27
CA PHE A 234 -4.82 30.20 -15.64
C PHE A 234 -5.78 31.01 -16.51
N LEU A 235 -7.07 30.67 -16.48
CA LEU A 235 -8.10 31.36 -17.26
C LEU A 235 -8.29 32.81 -16.80
N SER A 236 -8.25 33.09 -15.49
CA SER A 236 -8.34 34.45 -14.94
C SER A 236 -7.12 35.32 -15.28
N THR A 237 -5.98 34.71 -15.61
CA THR A 237 -4.79 35.40 -16.10
C THR A 237 -4.82 35.56 -17.62
N LEU A 238 -5.13 34.48 -18.35
CA LEU A 238 -5.11 34.44 -19.80
C LEU A 238 -6.15 35.37 -20.43
N ILE A 239 -7.41 35.32 -19.94
CA ILE A 239 -8.50 36.07 -20.55
C ILE A 239 -8.24 37.60 -20.49
N PRO A 240 -7.93 38.21 -19.32
CA PRO A 240 -7.66 39.65 -19.28
C PRO A 240 -6.37 40.04 -20.00
N ALA A 241 -5.33 39.19 -19.97
CA ALA A 241 -4.07 39.47 -20.65
C ALA A 241 -4.25 39.51 -22.18
N THR A 242 -4.98 38.55 -22.73
CA THR A 242 -5.27 38.49 -24.17
C THR A 242 -6.22 39.60 -24.62
N LEU A 243 -7.22 39.96 -23.82
CA LEU A 243 -8.10 41.10 -24.12
C LEU A 243 -7.35 42.45 -24.14
N ARG A 244 -6.31 42.61 -23.30
CA ARG A 244 -5.56 43.88 -23.21
C ARG A 244 -4.39 43.99 -24.19
N ARG A 245 -3.74 42.86 -24.50
CA ARG A 245 -2.46 42.84 -25.25
C ARG A 245 -2.50 41.97 -26.50
N GLY A 246 -3.67 41.47 -26.89
CA GLY A 246 -3.78 40.52 -28.00
C GLY A 246 -2.95 39.25 -27.74
N PHE A 247 -2.27 38.76 -28.77
CA PHE A 247 -1.45 37.54 -28.68
C PHE A 247 -0.25 37.67 -27.72
N ASP A 248 0.28 38.88 -27.51
CA ASP A 248 1.37 39.10 -26.55
C ASP A 248 0.92 38.82 -25.10
N GLY A 249 -0.39 38.88 -24.84
CA GLY A 249 -1.01 38.47 -23.58
C GLY A 249 -0.83 36.98 -23.26
N VAL A 250 -0.65 36.13 -24.27
CA VAL A 250 -0.44 34.68 -24.08
C VAL A 250 0.90 34.41 -23.38
N ALA A 251 1.94 35.19 -23.69
CA ALA A 251 3.25 35.05 -23.06
C ALA A 251 3.18 35.22 -21.53
N VAL A 252 2.24 36.04 -21.03
CA VAL A 252 2.02 36.26 -19.59
C VAL A 252 1.43 35.02 -18.91
N ALA A 253 0.58 34.27 -19.60
CA ALA A 253 -0.07 33.07 -19.07
C ALA A 253 0.74 31.77 -19.32
N ALA A 254 1.73 31.81 -20.23
CA ALA A 254 2.52 30.66 -20.63
C ALA A 254 3.21 29.92 -19.46
N PRO A 255 3.77 30.59 -18.43
CA PRO A 255 4.34 29.88 -17.28
C PRO A 255 3.31 29.05 -16.50
N ILE A 256 2.09 29.57 -16.34
CA ILE A 256 1.00 28.86 -15.64
C ILE A 256 0.53 27.67 -16.49
N PHE A 257 0.42 27.83 -17.81
CA PHE A 257 0.11 26.73 -18.71
C PHE A 257 1.18 25.63 -18.67
N ALA A 258 2.46 26.00 -18.68
CA ALA A 258 3.57 25.04 -18.56
C ALA A 258 3.49 24.28 -17.23
N LEU A 259 3.20 24.96 -16.12
CA LEU A 259 2.98 24.32 -14.82
C LEU A 259 1.79 23.36 -14.85
N LEU A 260 0.66 23.74 -15.44
CA LEU A 260 -0.50 22.86 -15.64
C LEU A 260 -0.12 21.60 -16.41
N ALA A 261 0.57 21.74 -17.54
CA ALA A 261 1.03 20.61 -18.35
C ALA A 261 1.94 19.67 -17.54
N LEU A 262 2.88 20.22 -16.77
CA LEU A 262 3.77 19.43 -15.90
C LEU A 262 2.99 18.69 -14.81
N ILE A 263 1.98 19.31 -14.21
CA ILE A 263 1.11 18.68 -13.20
C ILE A 263 0.32 17.51 -13.81
N HIS A 264 -0.26 17.70 -14.99
CA HIS A 264 -1.00 16.64 -15.69
C HIS A 264 -0.10 15.44 -16.03
N ILE A 265 1.10 15.70 -16.57
CA ILE A 265 2.08 14.63 -16.88
C ILE A 265 2.55 13.95 -15.59
N GLY A 266 2.87 14.74 -14.56
CA GLY A 266 3.29 14.24 -13.25
C GLY A 266 2.25 13.33 -12.63
N ASP A 267 0.98 13.76 -12.59
CA ASP A 267 -0.13 12.95 -12.08
C ASP A 267 -0.30 11.65 -12.87
N ALA A 268 -0.28 11.70 -14.19
CA ALA A 268 -0.38 10.51 -15.04
C ALA A 268 0.72 9.48 -14.73
N LEU A 269 1.96 9.92 -14.54
CA LEU A 269 3.08 9.05 -14.18
C LEU A 269 2.94 8.50 -12.75
N LEU A 270 2.54 9.34 -11.80
CA LEU A 270 2.27 8.96 -10.41
C LEU A 270 1.18 7.88 -10.35
N THR A 271 0.03 8.12 -10.97
CA THR A 271 -1.09 7.19 -11.01
C THR A 271 -0.75 5.90 -11.74
N ARG A 272 0.04 5.95 -12.82
CA ARG A 272 0.54 4.73 -13.48
C ARG A 272 1.39 3.89 -12.52
N ALA A 273 2.26 4.53 -11.75
CA ALA A 273 3.10 3.85 -10.78
C ALA A 273 2.27 3.32 -9.58
N LYS A 274 1.28 4.08 -9.09
CA LYS A 274 0.31 3.61 -8.08
C LYS A 274 -0.40 2.33 -8.55
N ALA A 275 -0.91 2.33 -9.78
CA ALA A 275 -1.59 1.18 -10.40
C ALA A 275 -0.71 -0.07 -10.58
N ARG A 276 0.63 0.08 -10.51
CA ARG A 276 1.59 -1.03 -10.61
C ARG A 276 1.98 -1.60 -9.23
N ASN A 277 1.52 -1.00 -8.13
CA ASN A 277 1.81 -1.51 -6.79
C ASN A 277 1.04 -2.77 -6.42
N GLY A 278 0.02 -3.13 -7.21
CA GLY A 278 -0.84 -4.28 -6.97
C GLY A 278 -1.82 -4.50 -8.12
N LEU A 279 -2.49 -5.64 -8.13
CA LEU A 279 -3.60 -5.89 -9.04
C LEU A 279 -4.88 -5.29 -8.45
N HIS A 280 -5.43 -4.29 -9.10
CA HIS A 280 -6.70 -3.68 -8.70
C HIS A 280 -7.84 -4.39 -9.42
N SER A 281 -8.74 -5.03 -8.69
CA SER A 281 -9.95 -5.63 -9.28
C SER A 281 -10.82 -4.55 -9.92
N LYS A 282 -11.46 -4.92 -11.04
CA LYS A 282 -12.44 -4.06 -11.73
C LYS A 282 -13.74 -3.97 -10.93
N ASP A 283 -14.16 -5.09 -10.34
CA ASP A 283 -15.47 -5.25 -9.71
C ASP A 283 -15.48 -4.96 -8.22
N GLY A 284 -14.32 -4.91 -7.55
CA GLY A 284 -14.34 -4.65 -6.12
C GLY A 284 -13.01 -4.55 -5.39
N ALA A 285 -13.15 -4.52 -4.07
CA ALA A 285 -12.07 -4.53 -3.10
C ALA A 285 -11.60 -5.96 -2.81
N LEU A 286 -10.53 -6.10 -2.02
CA LEU A 286 -10.20 -7.37 -1.39
C LEU A 286 -11.43 -7.94 -0.66
N PRO A 287 -11.61 -9.27 -0.64
CA PRO A 287 -12.70 -9.89 0.09
C PRO A 287 -12.42 -9.78 1.58
N THR A 288 -12.85 -8.67 2.17
CA THR A 288 -12.70 -8.42 3.61
C THR A 288 -13.84 -8.97 4.43
N GLY A 289 -14.87 -9.55 3.80
CA GLY A 289 -16.01 -10.21 4.41
C GLY A 289 -16.54 -9.52 5.67
N ASN A 290 -17.61 -8.73 5.54
CA ASN A 290 -18.65 -8.93 6.55
C ASN A 290 -19.25 -10.28 6.18
N ILE A 291 -19.18 -11.25 7.08
CA ILE A 291 -19.82 -12.56 6.90
C ILE A 291 -21.36 -12.42 6.84
N ASP A 292 -21.90 -11.20 7.07
CA ASP A 292 -23.34 -10.93 7.23
C ASP A 292 -23.99 -10.05 6.14
N SER A 293 -23.40 -9.85 4.96
CA SER A 293 -24.12 -9.15 3.87
C SER A 293 -24.62 -10.16 2.83
N PRO A 294 -25.94 -10.31 2.61
CA PRO A 294 -26.51 -11.37 1.75
C PRO A 294 -26.32 -11.18 0.25
N ASP A 295 -25.75 -10.06 -0.21
CA ASP A 295 -25.72 -9.70 -1.63
C ASP A 295 -24.31 -9.81 -2.21
N ALA A 296 -23.80 -11.04 -2.29
CA ALA A 296 -22.65 -11.42 -3.11
C ALA A 296 -23.01 -12.57 -4.05
#